data_AF-A0A7T6XUC6-F1
#
_entry.id   AF-A0A7T6XUC6-F1
#
_cell.length_a   1.000
_cell.length_b   1.000
_cell.length_c   1.000
_cell.angle_alpha   90.00
_cell.angle_beta   90.00
_cell.angle_gamma   90.00
#
_symmetry.space_group_name_H-M   'P 1'
#
loop_
_entity.id
_entity.type
_entity.pdbx_description
1 polymer ?
#
loop_
_entity_poly.entity_id
_entity_poly.type
_entity_poly.pdbx_seq_one_letter_code
_entity_poly.pdbx_strand_id
1 'polypeptide(L)'
;MLGRLGMTVDECIRVYRTVGKRVLIHKKHAIIPVRSNGAFSAGVFEEAIKQTVREFCTNEECVNRRRNGLSTTCQHSDLPFRDQTCTKTVVLALTKVNVTARPTLFRTYDQSTSLNGCTIWQVARATSAATTFFKPMKLGRDEIEDIDAGLGYNNPCDKLIGEAKNAFPGRTNLQILSIGTGIWNVIEINDKRPSVIDAMQKMQKMAICEVNFANTFRSATTVSS
;
A
#
# COMPACT_ATOMS: atom_id res chain seq x y z
N MET A 1 1.41 5.63 -1.08
CA MET A 1 1.34 6.44 -2.31
C MET A 1 0.85 7.84 -1.99
N LEU A 2 -0.45 8.08 -1.78
CA LEU A 2 -1.00 9.41 -1.47
C LEU A 2 -0.29 10.14 -0.32
N GLY A 3 -0.43 9.67 0.92
CA GLY A 3 0.03 10.43 2.09
C GLY A 3 1.56 10.51 2.21
N ARG A 4 2.26 9.36 2.13
CA ARG A 4 3.72 9.32 2.31
C ARG A 4 4.54 9.82 1.12
N LEU A 5 4.13 9.55 -0.13
CA LEU A 5 4.88 9.99 -1.32
C LEU A 5 4.33 11.30 -1.91
N GLY A 6 3.24 11.84 -1.37
CA GLY A 6 2.64 13.10 -1.85
C GLY A 6 2.11 13.04 -3.28
N MET A 7 1.81 11.84 -3.77
CA MET A 7 1.32 11.62 -5.13
C MET A 7 -0.11 12.15 -5.27
N THR A 8 -0.46 12.63 -6.46
CA THR A 8 -1.85 12.90 -6.85
C THR A 8 -2.65 11.60 -7.02
N VAL A 9 -3.97 11.71 -7.07
CA VAL A 9 -4.87 10.57 -7.30
C VAL A 9 -4.57 9.91 -8.65
N ASP A 10 -4.39 10.68 -9.72
CA ASP A 10 -4.12 10.15 -11.06
C ASP A 10 -2.77 9.41 -11.14
N GLU A 11 -1.75 9.96 -10.49
CA GLU A 11 -0.46 9.29 -10.36
C GLU A 11 -0.59 7.98 -9.59
N CYS A 12 -1.37 7.96 -8.50
CA CYS A 12 -1.64 6.74 -7.74
C CYS A 12 -2.31 5.68 -8.61
N ILE A 13 -3.32 6.04 -9.40
CA ILE A 13 -4.00 5.11 -10.31
C ILE A 13 -3.02 4.55 -11.36
N ARG A 14 -2.21 5.43 -11.97
CA ARG A 14 -1.21 5.03 -12.98
C ARG A 14 -0.18 4.06 -12.41
N VAL A 15 0.37 4.39 -11.25
CA VAL A 15 1.37 3.55 -10.56
C VAL A 15 0.74 2.24 -10.11
N TYR A 16 -0.46 2.26 -9.52
CA TYR A 16 -1.17 1.05 -9.09
C TYR A 16 -1.40 0.08 -10.25
N ARG A 17 -1.79 0.59 -11.43
CA ARG A 17 -1.89 -0.19 -12.67
C ARG A 17 -0.57 -0.86 -13.03
N THR A 18 0.52 -0.10 -12.98
CA THR A 18 1.87 -0.55 -13.36
C THR A 18 2.41 -1.61 -12.40
N VAL A 19 2.30 -1.35 -11.09
CA VAL A 19 2.71 -2.29 -10.04
C VAL A 19 1.91 -3.57 -10.14
N GLY A 20 0.58 -3.50 -10.23
CA GLY A 20 -0.27 -4.69 -10.34
C GLY A 20 0.07 -5.54 -11.56
N LYS A 21 0.28 -4.95 -12.74
CA LYS A 21 0.73 -5.70 -13.93
C LYS A 21 2.06 -6.43 -13.70
N ARG A 22 3.04 -5.78 -13.06
CA ARG A 22 4.36 -6.39 -12.81
C ARG A 22 4.27 -7.54 -11.82
N VAL A 23 3.59 -7.32 -10.70
CA VAL A 23 3.49 -8.26 -9.59
C VAL A 23 2.62 -9.47 -9.95
N LEU A 24 1.50 -9.25 -10.65
CA LEU A 24 0.49 -10.28 -10.88
C LEU A 24 0.78 -11.19 -12.08
N ILE A 25 1.64 -10.79 -13.03
CA ILE A 25 1.88 -11.53 -14.28
C ILE A 25 3.08 -12.50 -14.18
N HIS A 26 3.87 -12.45 -13.11
CA HIS A 26 5.08 -13.28 -12.98
C HIS A 26 4.82 -14.68 -12.41
N LYS A 27 4.66 -15.67 -13.30
CA LYS A 27 5.30 -17.01 -13.29
C LYS A 27 4.75 -17.87 -14.44
N LYS A 28 5.19 -17.63 -15.68
CA LYS A 28 4.94 -18.54 -16.81
C LYS A 28 6.07 -19.55 -17.08
N HIS A 29 7.25 -19.43 -16.46
CA HIS A 29 8.44 -20.23 -16.84
C HIS A 29 9.30 -20.82 -15.71
N ALA A 30 8.81 -20.98 -14.48
CA ALA A 30 9.61 -21.63 -13.43
C ALA A 30 9.47 -23.16 -13.47
N ILE A 31 10.41 -23.84 -14.13
CA ILE A 31 10.56 -25.31 -14.23
C ILE A 31 11.12 -25.91 -12.92
N ILE A 32 10.70 -25.41 -11.74
CA ILE A 32 11.17 -25.92 -10.44
C ILE A 32 9.96 -26.19 -9.55
N PRO A 33 9.86 -27.38 -8.91
CA PRO A 33 8.78 -27.70 -7.99
C PRO A 33 9.00 -26.90 -6.69
N VAL A 34 8.53 -25.65 -6.68
CA VAL A 34 8.63 -24.80 -5.49
C VAL A 34 7.53 -25.20 -4.53
N ARG A 35 7.93 -25.88 -3.45
CA ARG A 35 7.14 -26.11 -2.23
C ARG A 35 6.36 -24.83 -1.87
N SER A 36 5.06 -25.00 -1.65
CA SER A 36 4.07 -23.98 -1.34
C SER A 36 4.57 -22.94 -0.32
N ASN A 37 4.69 -21.67 -0.71
CA ASN A 37 4.73 -20.52 0.20
C ASN A 37 4.59 -19.19 -0.59
N GLY A 38 3.37 -18.88 -1.04
CA GLY A 38 3.00 -17.65 -1.75
C GLY A 38 2.80 -17.84 -3.27
N ALA A 39 1.72 -17.26 -3.80
CA ALA A 39 1.42 -17.23 -5.23
C ALA A 39 2.33 -16.27 -6.02
N PHE A 40 2.79 -15.17 -5.38
CA PHE A 40 3.54 -14.09 -6.04
C PHE A 40 4.98 -13.93 -5.54
N SER A 41 5.84 -13.32 -6.38
CA SER A 41 7.25 -13.08 -6.06
C SER A 41 7.42 -11.84 -5.18
N ALA A 42 7.96 -12.02 -3.98
CA ALA A 42 8.31 -10.93 -3.08
C ALA A 42 9.31 -9.93 -3.70
N GLY A 43 10.31 -10.42 -4.45
CA GLY A 43 11.31 -9.56 -5.10
C GLY A 43 10.74 -8.70 -6.22
N VAL A 44 9.75 -9.20 -6.97
CA VAL A 44 9.08 -8.41 -8.03
C VAL A 44 8.24 -7.29 -7.41
N PHE A 45 7.55 -7.56 -6.30
CA PHE A 45 6.82 -6.55 -5.55
C PHE A 45 7.77 -5.49 -4.99
N GLU A 46 8.85 -5.92 -4.33
CA GLU A 46 9.88 -5.03 -3.79
C GLU A 46 10.42 -4.08 -4.86
N GLU A 47 10.88 -4.60 -6.00
CA GLU A 47 11.40 -3.75 -7.08
C GLU A 47 10.35 -2.83 -7.70
N ALA A 48 9.09 -3.27 -7.78
CA ALA A 48 8.01 -2.42 -8.27
C ALA A 48 7.75 -1.22 -7.35
N ILE A 49 7.77 -1.43 -6.02
CA ILE A 49 7.62 -0.34 -5.05
C ILE A 49 8.88 0.51 -4.98
N LYS A 50 10.09 -0.08 -4.96
CA LYS A 50 11.36 0.66 -5.02
C LYS A 50 11.44 1.57 -6.24
N GLN A 51 10.98 1.10 -7.40
CA GLN A 51 10.90 1.93 -8.60
C GLN A 51 9.93 3.11 -8.44
N THR A 52 8.77 2.87 -7.82
CA THR A 52 7.82 3.94 -7.48
C THR A 52 8.46 4.97 -6.54
N VAL A 53 9.19 4.51 -5.53
CA VAL A 53 9.91 5.40 -4.59
C VAL A 53 10.96 6.22 -5.32
N ARG A 54 11.71 5.65 -6.28
CA ARG A 54 12.67 6.40 -7.10
C ARG A 54 11.99 7.48 -7.95
N GLU A 55 10.88 7.14 -8.63
CA GLU A 55 10.12 8.06 -9.48
C GLU A 55 9.50 9.22 -8.67
N PHE A 56 8.99 8.92 -7.47
CA PHE A 56 8.30 9.85 -6.58
C PHE A 56 9.10 10.21 -5.33
N CYS A 57 10.44 10.15 -5.42
CA CYS A 57 11.33 10.42 -4.30
C CYS A 57 11.04 11.80 -3.68
N THR A 58 10.92 11.84 -2.35
CA THR A 58 10.62 13.07 -1.59
C THR A 58 11.87 13.73 -1.01
N ASN A 59 13.07 13.23 -1.31
CA ASN A 59 14.31 13.92 -0.95
C ASN A 59 14.36 15.29 -1.64
N GLU A 60 14.80 16.31 -0.90
CA GLU A 60 14.77 17.71 -1.34
C GLU A 60 15.51 17.94 -2.66
N GLU A 61 16.69 17.34 -2.84
CA GLU A 61 17.45 17.45 -4.09
C GLU A 61 16.67 16.84 -5.26
N CYS A 62 16.06 15.68 -5.04
CA CYS A 62 15.26 15.01 -6.06
C CYS A 62 14.03 15.85 -6.43
N VAL A 63 13.34 16.43 -5.45
CA VAL A 63 12.21 17.33 -5.68
C VAL A 63 12.63 18.55 -6.51
N ASN A 64 13.74 19.19 -6.15
CA ASN A 64 14.27 20.35 -6.86
C ASN A 64 14.67 20.02 -8.30
N ARG A 65 15.34 18.88 -8.52
CA ARG A 65 15.68 18.39 -9.87
C ARG A 65 14.43 18.19 -10.73
N ARG A 66 13.39 17.54 -10.19
CA ARG A 66 12.13 17.34 -10.92
C ARG A 66 11.45 18.65 -11.28
N ARG A 67 11.41 19.62 -10.36
CA ARG A 67 10.83 20.96 -10.62
C ARG A 67 11.57 21.71 -11.73
N ASN A 68 12.87 21.49 -11.85
CA ASN A 68 13.71 22.09 -12.88
C ASN A 68 13.72 21.27 -14.20
N GLY A 69 12.83 20.28 -14.36
CA GLY A 69 12.76 19.46 -15.58
C GLY A 69 13.93 18.50 -15.80
N LEU A 70 14.79 18.29 -14.79
CA LEU A 70 15.91 17.35 -14.85
C LEU A 70 15.44 15.92 -14.59
N SER A 71 16.24 14.95 -15.04
CA SER A 71 15.93 13.52 -14.92
C SER A 71 15.50 13.12 -13.51
N THR A 72 14.40 12.35 -13.45
CA THR A 72 13.71 11.88 -12.25
C THR A 72 14.29 10.58 -11.67
N THR A 73 15.22 9.92 -12.38
CA THR A 73 15.83 8.67 -11.91
C THR A 73 16.87 8.95 -10.84
N CYS A 74 16.47 8.84 -9.58
CA CYS A 74 17.38 8.87 -8.43
C CYS A 74 17.65 7.45 -7.88
N GLN A 75 18.70 7.31 -7.06
CA GLN A 75 19.05 6.04 -6.42
C GLN A 75 18.32 5.79 -5.09
N HIS A 76 17.54 6.76 -4.60
CA HIS A 76 16.81 6.68 -3.33
C HIS A 76 15.64 5.69 -3.42
N SER A 77 15.92 4.40 -3.27
CA SER A 77 14.91 3.33 -3.28
C SER A 77 14.49 2.88 -1.88
N ASP A 78 15.36 3.10 -0.88
CA ASP A 78 15.17 2.74 0.52
C ASP A 78 14.79 3.97 1.37
N LEU A 79 13.89 4.82 0.86
CA LEU A 79 13.40 5.96 1.64
C LEU A 79 12.69 5.48 2.92
N PRO A 80 12.96 6.10 4.08
CA PRO A 80 12.28 5.78 5.33
C PRO A 80 10.77 6.01 5.21
N PHE A 81 9.97 5.10 5.78
CA PHE A 81 8.53 5.30 5.87
C PHE A 81 8.18 6.48 6.79
N ARG A 82 8.95 6.67 7.87
CA ARG A 82 8.78 7.82 8.76
C ARG A 82 9.24 9.11 8.11
N ASP A 83 8.41 10.13 8.26
CA ASP A 83 8.65 11.48 7.76
C ASP A 83 7.64 12.41 8.43
N GLN A 84 8.12 13.28 9.32
CA GLN A 84 7.25 14.23 10.03
C GLN A 84 6.76 15.38 9.15
N THR A 85 7.38 15.57 7.99
CA THR A 85 7.05 16.66 7.05
C THR A 85 5.95 16.29 6.06
N CYS A 86 5.65 14.99 5.93
CA CYS A 86 4.61 14.49 5.03
C CYS A 86 3.22 14.47 5.68
N THR A 87 2.20 14.13 4.89
CA THR A 87 0.86 13.89 5.42
C THR A 87 0.91 12.74 6.42
N LYS A 88 0.40 12.96 7.64
CA LYS A 88 0.28 11.93 8.67
C LYS A 88 -0.46 10.72 8.10
N THR A 89 0.28 9.62 7.91
CA THR A 89 -0.23 8.40 7.27
C THR A 89 -0.06 7.25 8.25
N VAL A 90 -1.08 6.39 8.34
CA VAL A 90 -1.05 5.17 9.12
C VAL A 90 -1.47 4.02 8.22
N VAL A 91 -0.71 2.93 8.23
CA VAL A 91 -1.08 1.65 7.60
C VAL A 91 -0.98 0.52 8.61
N LEU A 92 -1.80 -0.51 8.44
CA LEU A 92 -1.97 -1.59 9.41
C LEU A 92 -1.39 -2.89 8.87
N ALA A 93 -0.79 -3.67 9.76
CA ALA A 93 -0.46 -5.08 9.52
C ALA A 93 -0.82 -5.89 10.77
N LEU A 94 -0.98 -7.20 10.61
CA LEU A 94 -1.15 -8.11 11.74
C LEU A 94 0.10 -8.95 11.93
N THR A 95 0.41 -9.26 13.18
CA THR A 95 1.44 -10.24 13.45
C THR A 95 0.94 -11.64 13.09
N LYS A 96 1.74 -12.40 12.35
CA LYS A 96 1.42 -13.77 11.95
C LYS A 96 1.27 -14.71 13.14
N VAL A 97 2.03 -14.48 14.22
CA VAL A 97 2.01 -15.36 15.40
C VAL A 97 0.70 -15.27 16.18
N ASN A 98 0.00 -14.13 16.09
CA ASN A 98 -1.29 -13.93 16.73
C ASN A 98 -2.16 -12.96 15.93
N VAL A 99 -2.93 -13.53 14.99
CA VAL A 99 -3.85 -12.77 14.14
C VAL A 99 -5.06 -12.20 14.89
N THR A 100 -5.27 -12.59 16.16
CA THR A 100 -6.32 -12.02 17.03
C THR A 100 -5.83 -10.82 17.84
N ALA A 101 -4.52 -10.54 17.81
CA ALA A 101 -3.94 -9.40 18.50
C ALA A 101 -4.40 -8.06 17.87
N ARG A 102 -4.10 -6.96 18.55
CA ARG A 102 -4.22 -5.63 17.95
C ARG A 102 -3.22 -5.50 16.79
N PRO A 103 -3.58 -4.78 15.71
CA PRO A 103 -2.71 -4.63 14.56
C PRO A 103 -1.49 -3.76 14.91
N THR A 104 -0.38 -4.05 14.24
CA THR A 104 0.76 -3.14 14.14
C THR A 104 0.33 -1.94 13.31
N LEU A 105 0.45 -0.74 13.89
CA LEU A 105 0.19 0.51 13.18
C LEU A 105 1.53 1.14 12.79
N PHE A 106 1.83 1.14 11.49
CA PHE A 106 2.96 1.87 10.95
C PHE A 106 2.54 3.32 10.70
N ARG A 107 3.12 4.27 11.45
CA ARG A 107 2.79 5.69 11.34
C ARG A 107 3.97 6.47 10.80
N THR A 108 3.73 7.46 9.95
CA THR A 108 4.79 8.35 9.44
C THR A 108 5.37 9.26 10.52
N TYR A 109 4.62 9.47 11.60
CA TYR A 109 4.96 10.32 12.74
C TYR A 109 5.27 9.51 14.02
N ASP A 110 5.48 8.20 13.89
CA ASP A 110 5.83 7.34 15.02
C ASP A 110 7.22 7.71 15.59
N GLN A 111 7.36 7.67 16.92
CA GLN A 111 8.63 7.97 17.62
C GLN A 111 9.26 6.73 18.28
N SER A 112 8.59 5.57 18.22
CA SER A 112 9.08 4.33 18.82
C SER A 112 10.40 3.88 18.18
N THR A 113 11.24 3.20 18.92
CA THR A 113 12.54 2.74 18.40
C THR A 113 12.45 1.41 17.63
N SER A 114 11.35 0.67 17.80
CA SER A 114 11.12 -0.66 17.20
C SER A 114 10.86 -0.61 15.69
N LEU A 115 10.11 0.39 15.21
CA LEU A 115 9.80 0.58 13.79
C LEU A 115 10.69 1.62 13.09
N ASN A 116 11.78 2.04 13.75
CA ASN A 116 12.70 3.00 13.17
C ASN A 116 13.47 2.37 11.99
N GLY A 117 13.73 3.16 10.95
CA GLY A 117 14.46 2.71 9.76
C GLY A 117 13.67 1.82 8.79
N CYS A 118 12.43 1.43 9.09
CA CYS A 118 11.59 0.72 8.12
C CYS A 118 11.38 1.59 6.87
N THR A 119 11.64 1.03 5.69
CA THR A 119 11.51 1.73 4.41
C THR A 119 10.06 1.68 3.91
N ILE A 120 9.73 2.56 2.96
CA ILE A 120 8.40 2.60 2.34
C ILE A 120 8.05 1.25 1.70
N TRP A 121 8.98 0.61 0.99
CA TRP A 121 8.70 -0.66 0.31
C TRP A 121 8.49 -1.82 1.29
N GLN A 122 9.24 -1.80 2.40
CA GLN A 122 9.13 -2.78 3.48
C GLN A 122 7.74 -2.73 4.12
N VAL A 123 7.30 -1.53 4.51
CA VAL A 123 5.96 -1.31 5.09
C VAL A 123 4.86 -1.66 4.08
N ALA A 124 5.02 -1.25 2.81
CA ALA A 124 4.07 -1.59 1.74
C ALA A 124 3.93 -3.12 1.54
N ARG A 125 5.05 -3.86 1.67
CA ARG A 125 5.05 -5.32 1.56
C ARG A 125 4.33 -5.97 2.75
N ALA A 126 4.56 -5.52 3.98
CA ALA A 126 3.89 -6.07 5.16
C ALA A 126 2.37 -5.88 5.10
N THR A 127 1.89 -4.67 4.77
CA THR A 127 0.45 -4.41 4.67
C THR A 127 -0.23 -5.14 3.50
N SER A 128 0.53 -5.56 2.48
CA SER A 128 0.01 -6.29 1.31
C SER A 128 0.23 -7.80 1.41
N ALA A 129 0.78 -8.29 2.52
CA ALA A 129 1.17 -9.69 2.70
C ALA A 129 -0.05 -10.58 3.01
N ALA A 130 -1.04 -10.57 2.12
CA ALA A 130 -2.27 -11.34 2.28
C ALA A 130 -1.95 -12.83 2.28
N THR A 131 -2.51 -13.54 3.27
CA THR A 131 -2.31 -14.98 3.45
C THR A 131 -2.68 -15.71 2.16
N THR A 132 -1.88 -16.72 1.78
CA THR A 132 -1.89 -17.46 0.49
C THR A 132 -1.24 -16.73 -0.71
N PHE A 133 -1.27 -15.40 -0.78
CA PHE A 133 -0.76 -14.66 -1.94
C PHE A 133 0.72 -14.29 -1.81
N PHE A 134 1.12 -13.77 -0.67
CA PHE A 134 2.47 -13.31 -0.41
C PHE A 134 3.06 -13.97 0.83
N LYS A 135 4.39 -14.10 0.85
CA LYS A 135 5.08 -14.50 2.08
C LYS A 135 5.00 -13.36 3.10
N PRO A 136 4.80 -13.67 4.39
CA PRO A 136 4.91 -12.69 5.45
C PRO A 136 6.24 -11.93 5.41
N MET A 137 6.26 -10.75 6.03
CA MET A 137 7.41 -9.85 6.03
C MET A 137 7.88 -9.61 7.46
N LYS A 138 9.18 -9.76 7.72
CA LYS A 138 9.75 -9.38 9.01
C LYS A 138 10.10 -7.89 8.98
N LEU A 139 9.65 -7.13 9.98
CA LEU A 139 9.89 -5.70 10.08
C LEU A 139 10.36 -5.26 11.47
N GLY A 140 11.03 -4.11 11.47
CA GLY A 140 11.50 -3.46 12.69
C GLY A 140 12.67 -4.19 13.36
N ARG A 141 13.08 -3.66 14.50
CA ARG A 141 14.17 -4.20 15.31
C ARG A 141 13.85 -5.58 15.86
N ASP A 142 12.59 -5.80 16.21
CA ASP A 142 12.11 -7.03 16.83
C ASP A 142 11.79 -8.12 15.79
N GLU A 143 12.00 -7.84 14.50
CA GLU A 143 11.79 -8.75 13.36
C GLU A 143 10.40 -9.43 13.36
N ILE A 144 9.37 -8.68 13.76
CA ILE A 144 8.00 -9.19 13.84
C ILE A 144 7.56 -9.61 12.45
N GLU A 145 7.11 -10.86 12.31
CA GLU A 145 6.60 -11.40 11.06
C GLU A 145 5.17 -10.91 10.85
N ASP A 146 5.00 -9.91 10.01
CA ASP A 146 3.74 -9.24 9.69
C ASP A 146 3.07 -9.81 8.43
N ILE A 147 1.74 -9.81 8.44
CA ILE A 147 0.82 -10.16 7.35
C ILE A 147 -0.21 -9.04 7.13
N ASP A 148 -0.95 -9.11 6.04
CA ASP A 148 -2.03 -8.18 5.71
C ASP A 148 -3.10 -8.14 6.81
N ALA A 149 -3.59 -6.93 7.09
CA ALA A 149 -4.59 -6.67 8.12
C ALA A 149 -6.04 -6.96 7.66
N GLY A 150 -6.25 -7.47 6.45
CA GLY A 150 -7.54 -7.82 5.89
C GLY A 150 -8.35 -8.82 6.73
N LEU A 151 -7.66 -9.59 7.57
CA LEU A 151 -8.30 -10.39 8.63
C LEU A 151 -8.75 -9.47 9.78
N GLY A 152 -10.00 -9.03 9.76
CA GLY A 152 -10.62 -8.28 10.86
C GLY A 152 -10.35 -6.76 10.87
N TYR A 153 -9.39 -6.26 10.07
CA TYR A 153 -9.09 -4.82 9.97
C TYR A 153 -9.06 -4.30 8.53
N ASN A 154 -9.81 -4.94 7.62
CA ASN A 154 -9.91 -4.52 6.21
C ASN A 154 -10.49 -3.10 6.05
N ASN A 155 -11.27 -2.62 7.03
CA ASN A 155 -11.62 -1.21 7.15
C ASN A 155 -10.90 -0.60 8.37
N PRO A 156 -9.84 0.21 8.16
CA PRO A 156 -9.05 0.75 9.26
C PRO A 156 -9.71 1.94 9.98
N CYS A 157 -10.89 2.41 9.54
CA CYS A 157 -11.50 3.66 10.05
C CYS A 157 -11.60 3.73 11.57
N ASP A 158 -12.04 2.67 12.25
CA ASP A 158 -12.11 2.64 13.72
C ASP A 158 -10.77 2.98 14.38
N LYS A 159 -9.68 2.35 13.89
CA LYS A 159 -8.32 2.60 14.40
C LYS A 159 -7.84 4.00 14.01
N LEU A 160 -8.15 4.45 12.80
CA LEU A 160 -7.74 5.78 12.34
C LEU A 160 -8.46 6.92 13.06
N ILE A 161 -9.69 6.72 13.55
CA ILE A 161 -10.39 7.69 14.39
C ILE A 161 -9.65 7.86 15.73
N GLY A 162 -9.25 6.75 16.35
CA GLY A 162 -8.43 6.78 17.57
C GLY A 162 -7.10 7.49 17.35
N GLU A 163 -6.42 7.19 16.24
CA GLU A 163 -5.18 7.83 15.84
C GLU A 163 -5.35 9.33 15.58
N ALA A 164 -6.43 9.75 14.93
CA ALA A 164 -6.71 11.16 14.67
C ALA A 164 -6.88 11.95 15.97
N LYS A 165 -7.60 11.40 16.96
CA LYS A 165 -7.77 12.02 18.28
C LYS A 165 -6.43 12.19 19.00
N ASN A 166 -5.55 11.20 18.92
CA ASN A 166 -4.22 11.25 19.53
C ASN A 166 -3.28 12.22 18.81
N ALA A 167 -3.29 12.22 17.48
CA ALA A 167 -2.39 13.04 16.66
C ALA A 167 -2.79 14.52 16.60
N PHE A 168 -4.05 14.85 16.90
CA PHE A 168 -4.59 16.21 16.88
C PHE A 168 -5.38 16.52 18.17
N PRO A 169 -4.68 16.65 19.31
CA PRO A 169 -5.35 16.94 20.58
C PRO A 169 -6.10 18.28 20.49
N GLY A 170 -7.29 18.33 21.11
CA GLY A 170 -8.14 19.52 21.13
C GLY A 170 -9.02 19.73 19.89
N ARG A 171 -8.88 18.91 18.84
CA ARG A 171 -9.83 18.91 17.71
C ARG A 171 -11.02 18.01 18.01
N THR A 172 -12.19 18.61 18.24
CA THR A 172 -13.42 17.90 18.62
C THR A 172 -14.28 17.49 17.42
N ASN A 173 -14.21 18.23 16.31
CA ASN A 173 -14.98 17.96 15.09
C ASN A 173 -14.12 17.20 14.07
N LEU A 174 -14.44 15.92 13.84
CA LEU A 174 -13.79 15.08 12.83
C LEU A 174 -14.72 14.87 11.64
N GLN A 175 -14.21 15.11 10.44
CA GLN A 175 -14.85 14.72 9.18
C GLN A 175 -14.11 13.51 8.62
N ILE A 176 -14.85 12.47 8.25
CA ILE A 176 -14.27 11.18 7.87
C ILE A 176 -14.81 10.79 6.49
N LEU A 177 -13.89 10.52 5.56
CA LEU A 177 -14.19 9.90 4.27
C LEU A 177 -13.61 8.49 4.26
N SER A 178 -14.48 7.48 4.18
CA SER A 178 -14.08 6.08 4.01
C SER A 178 -14.35 5.66 2.57
N ILE A 179 -13.31 5.16 1.89
CA ILE A 179 -13.40 4.69 0.49
C ILE A 179 -13.17 3.18 0.52
N GLY A 180 -14.22 2.42 0.21
CA GLY A 180 -14.15 0.97 0.04
C GLY A 180 -13.70 0.58 -1.36
N THR A 181 -13.34 -0.69 -1.54
CA THR A 181 -12.94 -1.29 -2.83
C THR A 181 -14.09 -2.06 -3.50
N GLY A 182 -15.33 -1.71 -3.16
CA GLY A 182 -16.54 -2.44 -3.55
C GLY A 182 -16.73 -3.78 -2.83
N ILE A 183 -17.99 -4.26 -2.81
CA ILE A 183 -18.35 -5.64 -2.44
C ILE A 183 -18.80 -6.31 -3.74
N TRP A 184 -18.21 -7.46 -4.08
CA TRP A 184 -18.44 -8.12 -5.37
C TRP A 184 -19.04 -9.52 -5.18
N ASN A 185 -19.85 -9.94 -6.15
CA ASN A 185 -20.31 -11.33 -6.25
C ASN A 185 -19.12 -12.29 -6.22
N VAL A 186 -19.32 -13.46 -5.59
CA VAL A 186 -18.29 -14.46 -5.31
C VAL A 186 -17.43 -14.71 -6.54
N ILE A 187 -16.18 -14.24 -6.49
CA ILE A 187 -15.15 -14.70 -7.41
C ILE A 187 -14.64 -16.01 -6.80
N GLU A 188 -15.05 -17.15 -7.35
CA GLU A 188 -14.48 -18.44 -6.95
C GLU A 188 -12.97 -18.42 -7.21
N ILE A 189 -12.21 -18.42 -6.13
CA ILE A 189 -10.76 -18.60 -6.17
C ILE A 189 -10.51 -20.06 -5.78
N ASN A 190 -10.22 -20.90 -6.78
CA ASN A 190 -9.74 -22.24 -6.52
C ASN A 190 -8.25 -22.17 -6.18
N ASP A 191 -7.71 -23.13 -5.41
CA ASP A 191 -6.29 -23.13 -4.97
C ASP A 191 -5.26 -23.22 -6.13
N LYS A 192 -5.73 -23.28 -7.37
CA LYS A 192 -4.89 -23.22 -8.57
C LYS A 192 -4.49 -21.77 -8.84
N ARG A 193 -3.17 -21.51 -8.81
CA ARG A 193 -2.51 -20.21 -9.11
C ARG A 193 -3.10 -19.40 -10.30
N PRO A 194 -3.53 -20.00 -11.43
CA PRO A 194 -4.13 -19.24 -12.53
C PRO A 194 -5.43 -18.51 -12.12
N SER A 195 -6.29 -19.16 -11.34
CA SER A 195 -7.58 -18.57 -10.92
C SER A 195 -7.41 -17.42 -9.91
N VAL A 196 -6.36 -17.49 -9.08
CA VAL A 196 -5.92 -16.41 -8.19
C VAL A 196 -5.49 -15.17 -8.98
N ILE A 197 -4.68 -15.34 -10.03
CA ILE A 197 -4.21 -14.23 -10.86
C ILE A 197 -5.39 -13.57 -11.58
N ASP A 198 -6.30 -14.38 -12.14
CA ASP A 198 -7.49 -13.89 -12.83
C ASP A 198 -8.42 -13.11 -11.90
N ALA A 199 -8.62 -13.59 -10.66
CA ALA A 199 -9.37 -12.88 -9.64
C ALA A 199 -8.75 -11.52 -9.31
N MET A 200 -7.43 -11.45 -9.08
CA MET A 200 -6.75 -10.20 -8.78
C MET A 200 -6.75 -9.22 -9.95
N GLN A 201 -6.62 -9.71 -11.19
CA GLN A 201 -6.76 -8.86 -12.38
C GLN A 201 -8.18 -8.29 -12.52
N LYS A 202 -9.22 -9.08 -12.21
CA LYS A 202 -10.60 -8.59 -12.15
C LYS A 202 -10.75 -7.51 -11.06
N MET A 203 -10.30 -7.79 -9.84
CA MET A 203 -10.33 -6.82 -8.73
C MET A 203 -9.58 -5.52 -9.07
N GLN A 204 -8.40 -5.62 -9.70
CA GLN A 204 -7.63 -4.46 -10.13
C GLN A 204 -8.42 -3.61 -11.15
N LYS A 205 -8.99 -4.25 -12.19
CA LYS A 205 -9.81 -3.55 -13.19
C LYS A 205 -11.02 -2.86 -12.56
N MET A 206 -11.64 -3.48 -11.56
CA MET A 206 -12.84 -2.97 -10.91
C MET A 206 -12.54 -1.79 -9.97
N ALA A 207 -11.51 -1.89 -9.14
CA ALA A 207 -11.04 -0.78 -8.29
C ALA A 207 -10.71 0.46 -9.14
N ILE A 208 -10.15 0.25 -10.32
CA ILE A 208 -9.89 1.31 -11.29
C ILE A 208 -11.19 1.92 -11.85
N CYS A 209 -12.17 1.09 -12.20
CA CYS A 209 -13.46 1.56 -12.71
C CYS A 209 -14.20 2.41 -11.67
N GLU A 210 -14.19 2.02 -10.39
CA GLU A 210 -14.82 2.80 -9.31
C GLU A 210 -14.17 4.16 -9.12
N VAL A 211 -12.83 4.24 -9.14
CA VAL A 211 -12.13 5.53 -9.04
C VAL A 211 -12.42 6.43 -10.23
N ASN A 212 -12.46 5.87 -11.45
CA ASN A 212 -12.86 6.63 -12.63
C ASN A 212 -14.31 7.14 -12.51
N PHE A 213 -15.23 6.32 -12.01
CA PHE A 213 -16.62 6.72 -11.77
C PHE A 213 -16.74 7.83 -10.73
N ALA A 214 -16.00 7.74 -9.62
CA ALA A 214 -15.92 8.80 -8.61
C ALA A 214 -15.34 10.12 -9.19
N ASN A 215 -14.35 10.03 -10.08
CA ASN A 215 -13.80 11.19 -10.79
C ASN A 215 -14.83 11.81 -11.77
N THR A 216 -15.66 11.01 -12.43
CA THR A 216 -16.77 11.50 -13.28
C THR A 216 -17.81 12.27 -12.45
N PHE A 217 -18.14 11.80 -11.25
CA PHE A 217 -18.98 12.54 -10.31
C PHE A 217 -18.37 13.88 -9.91
N ARG A 218 -17.06 13.91 -9.66
CA ARG A 218 -16.32 15.14 -9.33
C ARG A 218 -16.38 16.18 -10.45
N SER A 219 -16.26 15.75 -11.71
CA SER A 219 -16.38 16.64 -12.88
C SER A 219 -17.80 17.18 -13.09
N ALA A 220 -18.84 16.44 -12.71
CA ALA A 220 -20.23 16.88 -12.82
C ALA A 220 -20.58 17.95 -11.76
N THR A 221 -19.97 17.88 -10.58
CA THR A 221 -20.17 18.89 -9.51
C THR A 221 -19.41 20.20 -9.72
N THR A 222 -18.37 20.25 -10.55
CA THR A 222 -17.64 21.49 -10.89
C THR A 222 -18.24 22.30 -12.03
N VAL A 223 -19.31 21.82 -12.68
CA VAL A 223 -20.02 22.55 -13.76
C VAL A 223 -21.26 23.29 -13.23
N SER A 224 -21.54 23.21 -11.92
CA SER A 224 -22.71 23.83 -11.28
C SER A 224 -22.33 24.83 -10.17
N SER A 225 -21.32 25.64 -10.43
CA SER A 225 -20.95 26.81 -9.60
C SER A 225 -20.51 27.97 -10.47
#